data_AF-A0A1V5PCI2-F1
#
_entry.id   AF-A0A1V5PCI2-F1
#
_cell.length_a   1.000
_cell.length_b   1.000
_cell.length_c   1.000
_cell.angle_alpha   90.00
_cell.angle_beta   90.00
_cell.angle_gamma   90.00
#
_symmetry.space_group_name_H-M   'P 1'
#
loop_
_entity.id
_entity.type
_entity.pdbx_description
1 polymer ?
#
loop_
_entity_poly.entity_id
_entity_poly.type
_entity_poly.pdbx_seq_one_letter_code
_entity_poly.pdbx_strand_id
1 'polypeptide(L)'
;MKIILKKFKDTPKGRIVEKKETAIIEFDGMNTRVKTIDWKLKGTLEEIFSVPFTVRKPVIKDGLRAFILEMVKPDTPEYFREISYLLRKIGYYTKLIE
;
A
#
# COMPACT_ATOMS: atom_id res chain seq x y z
N MET A 1 -13.05 -6.42 -1.08
CA MET A 1 -12.25 -5.69 -0.06
C MET A 1 -11.97 -4.26 -0.51
N LYS A 2 -11.78 -3.31 0.42
CA LYS A 2 -11.47 -1.91 0.10
C LYS A 2 -10.43 -1.28 1.03
N ILE A 3 -9.63 -0.36 0.48
CA ILE A 3 -8.76 0.55 1.24
C ILE A 3 -9.35 1.96 1.18
N ILE A 4 -9.57 2.58 2.34
CA ILE A 4 -9.84 4.01 2.46
C ILE A 4 -8.54 4.73 2.75
N LEU A 5 -8.19 5.69 1.90
CA LEU A 5 -7.02 6.56 2.07
C LEU A 5 -7.41 7.90 2.68
N LYS A 6 -6.59 8.33 3.65
CA LYS A 6 -6.67 9.66 4.27
C LYS A 6 -5.28 10.27 4.31
N LYS A 7 -5.17 11.57 4.10
CA LYS A 7 -3.87 12.24 4.13
C LYS A 7 -3.36 12.37 5.57
N PHE A 8 -2.06 12.24 5.76
CA PHE A 8 -1.42 12.69 6.98
C PHE A 8 -1.20 14.20 6.94
N LYS A 9 -1.42 14.85 8.08
CA LYS A 9 -1.08 16.25 8.30
C LYS A 9 -0.11 16.35 9.45
N ASP A 10 1.04 16.95 9.19
CA ASP A 10 2.02 17.24 10.23
C ASP A 10 1.59 18.49 11.00
N THR A 11 1.63 18.41 12.34
CA THR A 11 1.30 19.50 13.25
C THR A 11 2.39 19.62 14.32
N PRO A 12 2.47 20.75 15.06
CA PRO A 12 3.44 20.90 16.14
C PRO A 12 3.32 19.84 17.25
N LYS A 13 2.12 19.24 17.40
CA LYS A 13 1.85 18.17 18.39
C LYS A 13 2.10 16.76 17.83
N GLY A 14 2.57 16.65 16.58
CA GLY A 14 2.80 15.39 15.88
C GLY A 14 1.97 15.24 14.61
N ARG A 15 2.01 14.03 14.03
CA ARG A 15 1.31 13.69 12.80
C ARG A 15 -0.12 13.23 13.09
N ILE A 16 -1.11 13.90 12.49
CA ILE A 16 -2.52 13.53 12.60
C ILE A 16 -3.06 12.99 11.27
N VAL A 17 -4.13 12.19 11.32
CA VAL A 17 -4.86 11.73 10.13
C VAL A 17 -5.98 12.71 9.83
N GLU A 18 -6.07 13.19 8.59
CA GLU A 18 -7.18 14.04 8.19
C GLU A 18 -8.52 13.30 8.25
N LYS A 19 -9.60 14.00 8.60
CA LYS A 19 -10.93 13.38 8.69
C LYS A 19 -11.44 12.96 7.30
N LYS A 20 -11.19 13.81 6.30
CA LYS A 20 -11.70 13.67 4.93
C LYS A 20 -11.00 12.51 4.21
N GLU A 21 -11.78 11.71 3.51
CA GLU A 21 -11.27 10.65 2.64
C GLU A 21 -10.65 11.27 1.40
N THR A 22 -9.45 10.81 1.06
CA THR A 22 -8.68 11.28 -0.09
C THR A 22 -8.93 10.39 -1.31
N ALA A 23 -8.99 9.08 -1.10
CA ALA A 23 -9.27 8.11 -2.14
C ALA A 23 -9.86 6.82 -1.55
N ILE A 24 -10.59 6.07 -2.36
CA ILE A 24 -11.06 4.73 -2.05
C ILE A 24 -10.52 3.80 -3.13
N ILE A 25 -9.90 2.70 -2.72
CA ILE A 25 -9.39 1.66 -3.61
C ILE A 25 -10.19 0.39 -3.36
N GLU A 26 -10.80 -0.16 -4.40
CA GLU A 26 -11.62 -1.37 -4.34
C GLU A 26 -10.95 -2.52 -5.08
N PHE A 27 -10.95 -3.69 -4.46
CA PHE A 27 -10.43 -4.94 -5.00
C PHE A 27 -11.59 -5.92 -5.21
N ASP A 28 -11.75 -6.38 -6.45
CA ASP A 28 -12.74 -7.40 -6.83
C ASP A 28 -12.13 -8.79 -7.10
N GLY A 29 -10.84 -8.97 -6.76
CA GLY A 29 -10.07 -10.21 -6.93
C GLY A 29 -9.38 -10.34 -8.30
N MET A 30 -9.82 -9.57 -9.30
CA MET A 30 -9.18 -9.52 -10.63
C MET A 30 -8.75 -8.11 -11.01
N ASN A 31 -9.42 -7.10 -10.48
CA ASN A 31 -9.23 -5.70 -10.81
C ASN A 31 -9.04 -4.86 -9.55
N THR A 32 -8.24 -3.81 -9.70
CA THR A 32 -8.12 -2.73 -8.72
C THR A 32 -8.78 -1.47 -9.29
N ARG A 33 -9.69 -0.86 -8.54
CA ARG A 33 -10.38 0.38 -8.94
C ARG A 33 -10.04 1.50 -8.00
N VAL A 34 -9.53 2.62 -8.53
CA VAL A 34 -9.16 3.82 -7.77
C VAL A 34 -10.23 4.90 -7.94
N LYS A 35 -10.89 5.28 -6.84
CA LYS A 35 -11.88 6.37 -6.77
C LYS A 35 -11.28 7.56 -6.02
N THR A 36 -10.98 8.64 -6.72
CA THR A 36 -10.51 9.91 -6.13
C THR A 36 -10.86 11.09 -7.04
N ILE A 37 -10.94 12.28 -6.46
CA ILE A 37 -11.09 13.54 -7.19
C ILE A 37 -9.75 14.14 -7.62
N ASP A 38 -8.63 13.65 -7.06
CA ASP A 38 -7.29 14.13 -7.37
C ASP A 38 -6.65 13.28 -8.47
N TRP A 39 -6.54 13.85 -9.67
CA TRP A 39 -6.02 13.14 -10.85
C TRP A 39 -4.54 12.77 -10.74
N LYS A 40 -3.74 13.58 -10.04
CA LYS A 40 -2.30 13.29 -9.85
C LYS A 40 -2.15 12.10 -8.92
N LEU A 41 -2.90 12.12 -7.82
CA LEU A 41 -2.94 11.00 -6.88
C LEU A 41 -3.43 9.73 -7.57
N LYS A 42 -4.47 9.82 -8.41
CA LYS A 42 -4.99 8.68 -9.16
C LYS A 42 -3.87 7.97 -9.95
N GLY A 43 -3.09 8.72 -10.72
CA GLY A 43 -1.97 8.17 -11.49
C GLY A 43 -0.91 7.49 -10.61
N THR A 44 -0.52 8.13 -9.51
CA THR A 44 0.43 7.53 -8.54
C THR A 44 -0.11 6.24 -7.93
N LEU A 45 -1.39 6.20 -7.58
CA LEU A 45 -2.01 4.99 -7.03
C LEU A 45 -2.06 3.88 -8.09
N GLU A 46 -2.54 4.18 -9.31
CA GLU A 46 -2.59 3.21 -10.40
C GLU A 46 -1.20 2.63 -10.71
N GLU A 47 -0.15 3.45 -10.71
CA GLU A 47 1.23 2.99 -10.86
C GLU A 47 1.64 2.04 -9.72
N ILE A 48 1.41 2.40 -8.46
CA ILE A 48 1.70 1.55 -7.29
C ILE A 48 1.00 0.19 -7.41
N PHE A 49 -0.27 0.17 -7.81
CA PHE A 49 -1.05 -1.06 -7.90
C PHE A 49 -0.76 -1.88 -9.17
N SER A 50 -0.11 -1.29 -10.19
CA SER A 50 0.24 -1.97 -11.44
C SER A 50 1.52 -2.80 -11.36
N VAL A 51 2.41 -2.51 -10.39
CA VAL A 51 3.73 -3.15 -10.29
C VAL A 51 3.69 -4.27 -9.26
N PRO A 52 4.16 -5.49 -9.60
CA PRO A 52 4.30 -6.56 -8.62
C PRO A 52 5.33 -6.19 -7.55
N PHE A 53 5.00 -6.39 -6.28
CA PHE A 53 5.92 -6.13 -5.18
C PHE A 53 6.84 -7.33 -4.94
N THR A 54 8.09 -7.07 -4.55
CA THR A 54 9.00 -8.10 -4.07
C THR A 54 9.47 -7.78 -2.66
N VAL A 55 9.44 -8.77 -1.77
CA VAL A 55 10.00 -8.67 -0.41
C VAL A 55 11.27 -9.47 -0.29
N ARG A 56 12.23 -8.93 0.46
CA ARG A 56 13.51 -9.60 0.72
C ARG A 56 13.34 -10.53 1.92
N LYS A 57 13.29 -11.85 1.69
CA LYS A 57 13.22 -12.83 2.77
C LYS A 57 14.59 -13.44 3.06
N PRO A 58 15.02 -13.49 4.34
CA PRO A 58 16.24 -14.18 4.70
C PRO A 58 16.03 -15.69 4.52
N VAL A 59 17.01 -16.35 3.92
CA VAL A 59 17.04 -17.81 3.80
C VAL A 59 18.41 -18.32 4.21
N ILE A 60 18.44 -19.53 4.77
CA ILE A 60 19.69 -20.24 5.02
C ILE A 60 19.78 -21.33 3.95
N LYS A 61 20.79 -21.23 3.09
CA LYS A 61 21.07 -22.22 2.05
C LYS A 61 22.55 -22.58 2.13
N ASP A 62 22.85 -23.87 2.23
CA ASP A 62 24.21 -24.41 2.32
C ASP A 62 25.03 -23.79 3.48
N GLY A 63 24.37 -23.51 4.62
CA GLY A 63 25.01 -22.90 5.79
C GLY A 63 25.29 -21.39 5.66
N LEU A 64 24.97 -20.78 4.52
CA LEU A 64 25.13 -19.36 4.28
C LEU A 64 23.81 -18.61 4.48
N ARG A 65 23.89 -17.45 5.13
CA ARG A 65 22.77 -16.48 5.17
C ARG A 65 22.69 -15.79 3.82
N ALA A 66 21.67 -16.13 3.05
CA ALA A 66 21.34 -15.50 1.79
C ALA A 66 19.99 -14.77 1.91
N PHE A 67 19.63 -14.06 0.86
CA PHE A 67 18.33 -13.44 0.73
C PHE A 67 17.77 -13.80 -0.63
N ILE A 68 16.47 -14.11 -0.66
CA ILE A 68 15.73 -14.23 -1.90
C ILE A 68 14.76 -13.06 -2.01
N LEU A 69 14.57 -12.59 -3.24
CA LEU A 69 13.48 -11.68 -3.58
C LEU A 69 12.28 -12.54 -3.92
N GLU A 70 11.25 -12.50 -3.08
CA GLU A 70 10.00 -13.21 -3.29
C GLU A 70 8.93 -12.23 -3.74
N MET A 71 8.23 -12.56 -4.82
CA MET A 71 7.09 -11.78 -5.28
C MET A 71 5.93 -11.91 -4.31
N VAL A 72 5.39 -10.79 -3.86
CA VAL A 72 4.22 -10.76 -2.98
C VAL A 72 2.99 -11.07 -3.80
N LYS A 73 2.28 -12.14 -3.45
CA LYS A 73 1.04 -12.53 -4.12
C LYS A 73 -0.03 -11.45 -3.89
N PRO A 74 -0.72 -10.98 -4.95
CA PRO A 74 -1.81 -10.02 -4.80
C PRO A 74 -2.90 -10.59 -3.91
N ASP A 75 -3.69 -9.70 -3.31
CA ASP A 75 -4.83 -10.04 -2.45
C ASP A 75 -4.50 -10.90 -1.21
N THR A 76 -3.24 -10.90 -0.76
CA THR A 76 -2.82 -11.53 0.50
C THR A 76 -2.62 -10.52 1.62
N PRO A 77 -2.68 -10.91 2.90
CA PRO A 77 -2.38 -10.00 4.02
C PRO A 77 -1.01 -9.32 3.91
N GLU A 78 -0.01 -10.01 3.34
CA GLU A 78 1.32 -9.45 3.11
C GLU A 78 1.32 -8.39 2.01
N TYR A 79 0.55 -8.59 0.93
CA TYR A 79 0.30 -7.56 -0.09
C TYR A 79 -0.29 -6.28 0.49
N PHE A 80 -1.34 -6.38 1.32
CA PHE A 80 -1.94 -5.19 1.94
C PHE A 80 -1.03 -4.51 2.95
N ARG A 81 -0.15 -5.28 3.62
CA ARG A 81 0.88 -4.72 4.50
C ARG A 81 1.90 -3.89 3.72
N GLU A 82 2.42 -4.42 2.62
CA GLU A 82 3.38 -3.71 1.77
C GLU A 82 2.76 -2.47 1.12
N ILE A 83 1.54 -2.56 0.60
CA ILE A 83 0.80 -1.39 0.08
C ILE A 83 0.61 -0.33 1.15
N SER A 84 0.16 -0.72 2.35
CA SER A 84 -0.03 0.21 3.46
C SER A 84 1.27 0.93 3.82
N TYR A 85 2.39 0.21 3.76
CA TYR A 85 3.72 0.79 3.99
C TYR A 85 4.13 1.78 2.89
N LEU A 86 3.93 1.43 1.61
CA LEU A 86 4.22 2.33 0.48
C LEU A 86 3.36 3.60 0.53
N LEU A 87 2.06 3.45 0.76
CA LEU A 87 1.14 4.58 0.89
C LEU A 87 1.47 5.47 2.10
N ARG A 88 1.98 4.88 3.18
CA ARG A 88 2.49 5.64 4.32
C ARG A 88 3.74 6.45 4.00
N LYS A 89 4.66 5.92 3.16
CA LYS A 89 5.86 6.67 2.72
C LYS A 89 5.50 7.92 1.91
N ILE A 90 4.45 7.84 1.10
CA ILE A 90 3.96 8.98 0.31
C ILE A 90 2.94 9.84 1.07
N GLY A 91 2.81 9.67 2.39
CA GLY A 91 2.07 10.58 3.27
C GLY A 91 0.58 10.25 3.44
N TYR A 92 0.16 9.01 3.21
CA TYR A 92 -1.23 8.58 3.39
C TYR A 92 -1.39 7.53 4.48
N TYR A 93 -2.44 7.70 5.27
CA TYR A 93 -2.96 6.71 6.19
C TYR A 93 -3.92 5.78 5.46
N THR A 94 -3.79 4.48 5.72
CA THR A 94 -4.59 3.41 5.11
C THR A 94 -5.52 2.79 6.14
N LYS A 95 -6.82 2.74 5.83
CA LYS A 95 -7.81 1.94 6.57
C LYS A 95 -8.32 0.82 5.68
N LEU A 96 -7.95 -0.42 6.00
CA LEU A 96 -8.47 -1.61 5.32
C LEU A 96 -9.88 -1.93 5.84
N ILE A 97 -10.79 -2.29 4.93
CA ILE A 97 -12.12 -2.78 5.25
C ILE A 97 -12.34 -4.01 4.38
N GLU A 98 -12.48 -5.16 5.04
CA GLU A 98 -12.73 -6.48 4.42
C GLU A 98 -14.11 -6.54 3.76
#